data_AF-A0A1T4R8B8-F1
#
_entry.id   AF-A0A1T4R8B8-F1
#
_cell.length_a   1.000
_cell.length_b   1.000
_cell.length_c   1.000
_cell.angle_alpha   90.00
_cell.angle_beta   90.00
_cell.angle_gamma   90.00
#
_symmetry.space_group_name_H-M   'P 1'
#
loop_
_entity.id
_entity.type
_entity.pdbx_description
1 polymer ?
#
loop_
_entity_poly.entity_id
_entity_poly.type
_entity_poly.pdbx_seq_one_letter_code
_entity_poly.pdbx_strand_id
1 'polypeptide(L)'
;MNTNLIRADVVAQTGIDEAMIERLVHAFYAKVRQDGLLGPIFDARVRDWDTHLAQMCRFWSSVALATGEYQGNPMIKHVDLPVDARHFDRWLELFEATASEICPPAAATHFVERARRIAQSLELGVALRAGALPARGTRFHRQTPVAAGEGEKP
;
A
#
# COMPACT_ATOMS: atom_id res chain seq x y z
N MET A 1 -7.26 24.19 12.82
CA MET A 1 -6.87 23.23 13.89
C MET A 1 -5.36 23.02 13.83
N ASN A 2 -4.69 22.89 14.97
CA ASN A 2 -3.22 22.85 15.08
C ASN A 2 -2.69 21.41 14.92
N THR A 3 -1.84 21.15 13.92
CA THR A 3 -1.30 19.82 13.59
C THR A 3 -0.57 19.16 14.77
N ASN A 4 0.09 19.96 15.62
CA ASN A 4 0.78 19.46 16.82
C ASN A 4 -0.18 18.83 17.84
N LEU A 5 -1.40 19.37 17.98
CA LEU A 5 -2.40 18.81 18.90
C LEU A 5 -2.96 17.48 18.37
N ILE A 6 -3.13 17.36 17.05
CA ILE A 6 -3.58 16.12 16.41
C ILE A 6 -2.54 15.00 16.59
N ARG A 7 -1.26 15.31 16.39
CA ARG A 7 -0.18 14.33 16.58
C ARG A 7 -0.13 13.84 18.03
N ALA A 8 -0.15 14.75 19.00
CA ALA A 8 -0.08 14.39 20.42
C ALA A 8 -1.23 13.47 20.85
N ASP A 9 -2.45 13.76 20.37
CA ASP A 9 -3.63 12.95 20.62
C ASP A 9 -3.52 11.54 20.03
N VAL A 10 -3.08 11.43 18.77
CA VAL A 10 -2.84 10.13 18.13
C VAL A 10 -1.80 9.33 18.90
N VAL A 11 -0.67 9.93 19.26
CA VAL A 11 0.39 9.24 20.01
C VAL A 11 -0.14 8.76 21.36
N ALA A 12 -0.90 9.58 22.09
CA ALA A 12 -1.47 9.21 23.38
C ALA A 12 -2.46 8.04 23.27
N GLN A 13 -3.29 7.99 22.22
CA GLN A 13 -4.30 6.95 22.03
C GLN A 13 -3.73 5.64 21.48
N THR A 14 -2.68 5.71 20.67
CA THR A 14 -2.17 4.56 19.90
C THR A 14 -0.82 4.05 20.36
N GLY A 15 -0.01 4.90 21.00
CA GLY A 15 1.39 4.61 21.32
C GLY A 15 2.32 4.56 20.12
N ILE A 16 1.89 5.05 18.94
CA ILE A 16 2.72 5.03 17.73
C ILE A 16 3.91 5.97 17.89
N ASP A 17 5.11 5.44 17.62
CA ASP A 17 6.36 6.16 17.49
C ASP A 17 7.10 5.77 16.19
N GLU A 18 8.21 6.44 15.88
CA GLU A 18 8.99 6.17 14.67
C GLU A 18 9.60 4.77 14.67
N ALA A 19 9.97 4.24 15.84
CA ALA A 19 10.53 2.89 15.96
C ALA A 19 9.48 1.81 15.64
N MET A 20 8.22 2.02 16.03
CA MET A 20 7.10 1.16 15.66
C MET A 20 6.83 1.22 14.16
N ILE A 21 6.85 2.41 13.57
CA ILE A 21 6.71 2.59 12.12
C ILE A 21 7.81 1.81 11.39
N GLU A 22 9.06 1.96 11.80
CA GLU A 22 10.19 1.24 11.19
C GLU A 22 10.01 -0.28 11.26
N ARG A 23 9.67 -0.82 12.45
CA ARG A 23 9.43 -2.26 12.61
C ARG A 23 8.28 -2.76 11.72
N LEU A 24 7.16 -2.04 11.70
CA LEU A 24 6.00 -2.39 10.88
C LEU A 24 6.35 -2.38 9.40
N VAL A 25 6.98 -1.31 8.92
CA VAL A 25 7.36 -1.13 7.50
C VAL A 25 8.32 -2.23 7.07
N HIS A 26 9.39 -2.47 7.84
CA HIS A 26 10.37 -3.50 7.50
C HIS A 26 9.78 -4.90 7.51
N ALA A 27 8.98 -5.25 8.54
CA ALA A 27 8.32 -6.55 8.60
C ALA A 27 7.33 -6.74 7.44
N PHE A 28 6.56 -5.71 7.10
CA PHE A 28 5.58 -5.76 6.03
C PHE A 28 6.26 -5.97 4.67
N TYR A 29 7.29 -5.18 4.35
CA TYR A 29 7.98 -5.30 3.07
C TYR A 29 8.82 -6.57 2.96
N ALA A 30 9.28 -7.15 4.09
CA ALA A 30 9.88 -8.49 4.07
C ALA A 30 8.89 -9.55 3.58
N LYS A 31 7.60 -9.46 3.95
CA LYS A 31 6.54 -10.34 3.43
C LYS A 31 6.19 -10.04 1.98
N VAL A 32 6.05 -8.77 1.61
CA VAL A 32 5.75 -8.34 0.23
C VAL A 32 6.79 -8.87 -0.76
N ARG A 33 8.07 -8.81 -0.41
CA ARG A 33 9.17 -9.31 -1.27
C ARG A 33 9.12 -10.80 -1.56
N GLN A 34 8.57 -11.58 -0.63
CA GLN A 34 8.46 -13.04 -0.75
C GLN A 34 7.12 -13.47 -1.35
N ASP A 35 6.19 -12.54 -1.52
CA ASP A 35 4.86 -12.83 -2.02
C ASP A 35 4.86 -13.05 -3.54
N GLY A 36 4.25 -14.14 -4.00
CA GLY A 36 4.25 -14.51 -5.41
C GLY A 36 3.45 -13.58 -6.33
N LEU A 37 2.51 -12.79 -5.79
CA LEU A 37 1.73 -11.83 -6.57
C LEU A 37 2.35 -10.43 -6.53
N LEU A 38 2.81 -9.98 -5.35
CA LEU A 38 3.33 -8.63 -5.17
C LEU A 38 4.83 -8.52 -5.48
N GLY A 39 5.62 -9.52 -5.08
CA GLY A 39 7.08 -9.53 -5.22
C GLY A 39 7.54 -9.12 -6.63
N PRO A 40 7.03 -9.74 -7.70
CA PRO A 40 7.41 -9.38 -9.08
C PRO A 40 7.15 -7.91 -9.46
N ILE A 41 6.10 -7.28 -8.90
CA ILE A 41 5.79 -5.86 -9.15
C ILE A 41 6.86 -4.97 -8.51
N PHE A 42 7.25 -5.29 -7.27
CA PHE A 42 8.26 -4.53 -6.55
C PHE A 42 9.67 -4.78 -7.12
N ASP A 43 10.05 -6.01 -7.43
CA ASP A 43 11.37 -6.34 -8.01
C ASP A 43 11.62 -5.66 -9.36
N ALA A 44 10.56 -5.42 -10.14
CA ALA A 44 10.64 -4.68 -11.39
C ALA A 44 10.88 -3.18 -11.20
N ARG A 45 10.61 -2.61 -10.02
CA ARG A 45 10.58 -1.15 -9.77
C ARG A 45 11.54 -0.68 -8.67
N VAL A 46 11.88 -1.54 -7.72
CA VAL A 46 12.72 -1.23 -6.56
C VAL A 46 14.05 -1.94 -6.72
N ARG A 47 15.11 -1.15 -6.87
CA ARG A 47 16.49 -1.65 -6.96
C ARG A 47 17.23 -1.47 -5.64
N ASP A 48 17.08 -0.29 -5.05
CA ASP A 48 17.62 0.04 -3.73
C ASP A 48 16.51 -0.06 -2.69
N TRP A 49 16.54 -1.16 -1.94
CA TRP A 49 15.54 -1.46 -0.91
C TRP A 49 15.72 -0.57 0.33
N ASP A 50 16.93 -0.19 0.69
CA ASP A 50 17.16 0.64 1.88
C ASP A 50 16.60 2.04 1.67
N THR A 51 16.85 2.64 0.49
CA THR A 51 16.25 3.92 0.11
C THR A 51 14.73 3.83 0.04
N HIS A 52 14.18 2.73 -0.49
CA HIS A 52 12.74 2.53 -0.57
C HIS A 52 12.10 2.42 0.82
N LEU A 53 12.68 1.62 1.72
CA LEU A 53 12.17 1.44 3.08
C LEU A 53 12.25 2.74 3.88
N ALA A 54 13.34 3.51 3.77
CA ALA A 54 13.46 4.82 4.39
C ALA A 54 12.35 5.79 3.91
N GLN A 55 12.03 5.76 2.62
CA GLN A 55 10.93 6.55 2.08
C GLN A 55 9.56 6.08 2.61
N MET A 56 9.37 4.77 2.79
CA MET A 56 8.14 4.20 3.34
C MET A 56 7.97 4.51 4.82
N CYS A 57 9.03 4.55 5.62
CA CYS A 57 8.98 5.03 7.00
C CYS A 57 8.48 6.48 7.05
N ARG A 58 9.06 7.39 6.24
CA ARG A 58 8.59 8.79 6.16
C ARG A 58 7.13 8.88 5.71
N PHE A 59 6.73 8.06 4.75
CA PHE A 59 5.33 8.00 4.28
C PHE A 59 4.39 7.62 5.41
N TRP A 60 4.69 6.55 6.14
CA TRP A 60 3.86 6.09 7.25
C TRP A 60 3.90 7.01 8.46
N SER A 61 5.01 7.69 8.72
CA SER A 61 5.09 8.78 9.69
C SER A 61 4.13 9.92 9.32
N SER A 62 4.16 10.39 8.07
CA SER A 62 3.20 11.39 7.57
C SER A 62 1.75 10.92 7.70
N VAL A 63 1.46 9.67 7.38
CA VAL A 63 0.10 9.11 7.34
C VAL A 63 -0.47 8.86 8.74
N ALA A 64 0.33 8.27 9.62
CA ALA A 64 -0.11 7.89 10.96
C ALA A 64 -0.05 9.06 11.94
N LEU A 65 1.00 9.88 11.88
CA LEU A 65 1.30 10.92 12.87
C LEU A 65 1.19 12.36 12.34
N ALA A 66 0.78 12.54 11.08
CA ALA A 66 0.64 13.85 10.43
C ALA A 66 1.93 14.70 10.44
N THR A 67 3.10 14.06 10.34
CA THR A 67 4.41 14.71 10.44
C THR A 67 4.76 15.59 9.25
N GLY A 68 4.29 15.25 8.06
CA GLY A 68 4.58 15.98 6.82
C GLY A 68 5.97 15.66 6.23
N GLU A 69 6.68 14.64 6.72
CA GLU A 69 8.01 14.27 6.25
C GLU A 69 8.04 13.69 4.82
N TYR A 70 6.95 13.04 4.42
CA TYR A 70 6.79 12.56 3.04
C TYR A 70 6.17 13.62 2.14
N GLN A 71 6.90 13.98 1.08
CA GLN A 71 6.53 15.01 0.11
C GLN A 71 6.20 14.44 -1.29
N GLY A 72 6.15 13.12 -1.43
CA GLY A 72 5.86 12.47 -2.71
C GLY A 72 4.37 12.45 -3.05
N ASN A 73 4.06 12.07 -4.29
CA ASN A 73 2.69 11.81 -4.73
C ASN A 73 2.52 10.30 -5.01
N PRO A 74 1.90 9.53 -4.09
CA PRO A 74 1.71 8.10 -4.27
C PRO A 74 0.94 7.78 -5.55
N MET A 75 -0.10 8.54 -5.89
CA MET A 75 -0.94 8.26 -7.06
C MET A 75 -0.12 8.15 -8.35
N ILE A 76 0.76 9.13 -8.61
CA ILE A 76 1.62 9.14 -9.81
C ILE A 76 2.51 7.90 -9.89
N LYS A 77 2.92 7.34 -8.75
CA LYS A 77 3.77 6.14 -8.71
C LYS A 77 3.00 4.84 -9.00
N HIS A 78 1.67 4.85 -8.84
CA HIS A 78 0.86 3.64 -8.94
C HIS A 78 0.01 3.55 -10.21
N VAL A 79 -0.46 4.68 -10.76
CA VAL A 79 -1.45 4.68 -11.87
C VAL A 79 -0.99 3.91 -13.13
N ASP A 80 0.32 3.88 -13.40
CA ASP A 80 0.89 3.15 -14.55
C ASP A 80 1.44 1.75 -14.16
N LEU A 81 1.20 1.27 -12.95
CA LEU A 81 1.57 -0.09 -12.54
C LEU A 81 0.59 -1.11 -13.15
N PRO A 82 1.06 -2.33 -13.51
CA PRO A 82 0.22 -3.40 -14.00
C PRO A 82 -0.56 -4.11 -12.87
N VAL A 83 -1.19 -3.33 -11.99
CA VAL A 83 -1.94 -3.81 -10.81
C VAL A 83 -3.44 -3.66 -10.99
N ASP A 84 -4.17 -4.45 -10.21
CA ASP A 84 -5.63 -4.47 -10.17
C ASP A 84 -6.11 -4.86 -8.76
N ALA A 85 -7.42 -5.05 -8.59
CA ALA A 85 -8.04 -5.33 -7.30
C ALA A 85 -7.34 -6.44 -6.49
N ARG A 86 -6.88 -7.51 -7.14
CA ARG A 86 -6.23 -8.66 -6.49
C ARG A 86 -4.93 -8.25 -5.79
N HIS A 87 -4.18 -7.35 -6.40
CA HIS A 87 -2.92 -6.86 -5.84
C HIS A 87 -3.17 -5.99 -4.62
N PHE A 88 -4.17 -5.11 -4.68
CA PHE A 88 -4.53 -4.27 -3.52
C PHE A 88 -5.08 -5.11 -2.36
N ASP A 89 -5.86 -6.15 -2.65
CA ASP A 89 -6.35 -7.08 -1.62
C ASP A 89 -5.21 -7.81 -0.95
N ARG A 90 -4.29 -8.36 -1.75
CA ARG A 90 -3.15 -9.09 -1.21
C ARG A 90 -2.23 -8.19 -0.39
N TRP A 91 -2.02 -6.95 -0.85
CA TRP A 91 -1.23 -5.96 -0.12
C TRP A 91 -1.88 -5.61 1.22
N LEU A 92 -3.21 -5.43 1.25
CA LEU A 92 -3.95 -5.16 2.49
C LEU A 92 -3.93 -6.36 3.44
N GLU A 93 -4.12 -7.58 2.94
CA GLU A 93 -4.06 -8.80 3.74
C GLU A 93 -2.71 -8.92 4.46
N LEU A 94 -1.60 -8.76 3.73
CA LEU A 94 -0.26 -8.80 4.32
C LEU A 94 -0.02 -7.66 5.30
N PHE A 95 -0.52 -6.46 5.00
CA PHE A 95 -0.35 -5.29 5.86
C PHE A 95 -1.13 -5.46 7.16
N GLU A 96 -2.39 -5.89 7.09
CA GLU A 96 -3.25 -6.16 8.24
C GLU A 96 -2.66 -7.24 9.14
N ALA A 97 -2.23 -8.37 8.57
CA ALA A 97 -1.57 -9.43 9.32
C ALA A 97 -0.31 -8.91 10.03
N THR A 98 0.54 -8.15 9.33
CA THR A 98 1.76 -7.60 9.92
C THR A 98 1.46 -6.58 11.02
N ALA A 99 0.47 -5.71 10.83
CA ALA A 99 0.07 -4.73 11.82
C ALA A 99 -0.45 -5.41 13.11
N SER A 100 -1.24 -6.47 12.97
CA SER A 100 -1.71 -7.27 14.12
C SER A 100 -0.58 -8.03 14.83
N GLU A 101 0.46 -8.45 14.13
CA GLU A 101 1.63 -9.13 14.71
C GLU A 101 2.57 -8.18 15.46
N ILE A 102 2.78 -6.96 14.94
CA ILE A 102 3.83 -6.05 15.41
C ILE A 102 3.30 -4.97 16.36
N CYS A 103 2.05 -4.53 16.19
CA CYS A 103 1.53 -3.34 16.86
C CYS A 103 0.51 -3.69 17.95
N PRO A 104 0.42 -2.88 19.01
CA PRO A 104 -0.73 -2.93 19.91
C PRO A 104 -2.06 -2.72 19.16
N PRO A 105 -3.20 -3.26 19.65
CA PRO A 105 -4.47 -3.23 18.92
C PRO A 105 -4.94 -1.84 18.45
N ALA A 106 -4.71 -0.81 19.27
CA ALA A 106 -5.06 0.58 18.93
C ALA A 106 -4.23 1.11 17.75
N ALA A 107 -2.91 0.87 17.77
CA ALA A 107 -2.02 1.24 16.66
C ALA A 107 -2.33 0.45 15.39
N ALA A 108 -2.55 -0.88 15.51
CA ALA A 108 -2.89 -1.73 14.37
C ALA A 108 -4.16 -1.23 13.66
N THR A 109 -5.23 -0.98 14.43
CA THR A 109 -6.48 -0.39 13.91
C THR A 109 -6.22 0.93 13.18
N HIS A 110 -5.46 1.84 13.80
CA HIS A 110 -5.16 3.16 13.24
C HIS A 110 -4.40 3.10 11.90
N PHE A 111 -3.43 2.19 11.78
CA PHE A 111 -2.69 1.95 10.53
C PHE A 111 -3.59 1.32 9.46
N VAL A 112 -4.34 0.28 9.81
CA VAL A 112 -5.18 -0.48 8.86
C VAL A 112 -6.29 0.39 8.27
N GLU A 113 -6.96 1.21 9.06
CA GLU A 113 -7.97 2.14 8.56
C GLU A 113 -7.42 3.08 7.47
N ARG A 114 -6.20 3.57 7.67
CA ARG A 114 -5.51 4.44 6.69
C ARG A 114 -5.07 3.66 5.47
N ALA A 115 -4.50 2.48 5.67
CA ALA A 115 -4.08 1.56 4.61
C ALA A 115 -5.24 1.28 3.64
N ARG A 116 -6.42 0.93 4.17
CA ARG A 116 -7.63 0.67 3.37
C ARG A 116 -8.08 1.88 2.55
N ARG A 117 -8.07 3.09 3.14
CA ARG A 117 -8.43 4.33 2.42
C ARG A 117 -7.44 4.65 1.30
N ILE A 118 -6.15 4.46 1.55
CA ILE A 118 -5.09 4.65 0.56
C ILE A 118 -5.25 3.65 -0.58
N ALA A 119 -5.40 2.36 -0.28
CA ALA A 119 -5.59 1.31 -1.28
C ALA A 119 -6.82 1.59 -2.16
N GLN A 120 -7.95 1.95 -1.55
CA GLN A 120 -9.18 2.31 -2.27
C GLN A 120 -8.95 3.49 -3.24
N SER A 121 -8.26 4.54 -2.79
CA SER A 121 -7.98 5.71 -3.63
C SER A 121 -7.06 5.34 -4.79
N LEU A 122 -5.96 4.65 -4.51
CA LEU A 122 -4.98 4.24 -5.53
C LEU A 122 -5.59 3.29 -6.56
N GLU A 123 -6.39 2.32 -6.13
CA GLU A 123 -7.07 1.41 -7.03
C GLU A 123 -8.02 2.15 -7.98
N LEU A 124 -8.82 3.08 -7.46
CA LEU A 124 -9.69 3.90 -8.30
C LEU A 124 -8.88 4.71 -9.32
N GLY A 125 -7.76 5.31 -8.90
CA GLY A 125 -6.87 6.03 -9.80
C GLY A 125 -6.28 5.14 -10.90
N VAL A 126 -5.86 3.91 -10.56
CA VAL A 126 -5.37 2.91 -11.52
C VAL A 126 -6.48 2.52 -12.50
N ALA A 127 -7.69 2.28 -12.03
CA ALA A 127 -8.84 1.94 -12.87
C ALA A 127 -9.14 3.06 -13.87
N LEU A 128 -9.22 4.30 -13.39
CA LEU A 128 -9.46 5.48 -14.22
C LEU A 128 -8.36 5.66 -15.27
N ARG A 129 -7.08 5.48 -14.89
CA ARG A 129 -5.95 5.54 -15.83
C ARG A 129 -6.04 4.47 -16.91
N ALA A 130 -6.58 3.30 -16.58
CA ALA A 130 -6.84 2.21 -17.52
C ALA A 130 -8.11 2.41 -18.37
N GLY A 131 -8.79 3.56 -18.27
CA GLY A 131 -10.03 3.84 -19.00
C GLY A 131 -11.25 3.08 -18.46
N ALA A 132 -11.15 2.53 -17.25
CA ALA A 132 -12.22 1.81 -16.59
C ALA A 132 -12.85 2.66 -15.49
N LEU A 133 -14.18 2.74 -15.46
CA LEU A 133 -14.93 3.26 -14.32
C LEU A 133 -15.78 2.13 -13.74
N PRO A 134 -15.32 1.45 -12.68
CA PRO A 134 -16.08 0.37 -12.06
C PRO A 134 -17.44 0.88 -11.59
N ALA A 135 -18.48 0.08 -11.83
CA ALA A 135 -19.80 0.34 -11.29
C ALA A 135 -19.75 0.31 -9.74
N ARG A 136 -20.74 0.93 -9.10
CA ARG A 136 -20.84 0.88 -7.63
C ARG A 136 -20.85 -0.57 -7.15
N GLY A 137 -19.87 -0.93 -6.32
CA GLY A 137 -19.73 -2.27 -5.76
C GLY A 137 -18.94 -3.25 -6.63
N THR A 138 -18.46 -2.86 -7.81
CA THR A 138 -17.52 -3.65 -8.61
C THR A 138 -16.11 -3.11 -8.50
N ARG A 139 -15.12 -3.96 -8.80
CA ARG A 139 -13.69 -3.61 -8.71
C ARG A 139 -12.97 -3.88 -10.01
N PHE A 140 -11.86 -3.18 -10.20
CA PHE A 140 -11.11 -3.23 -11.46
C PHE A 140 -10.26 -4.50 -11.50
N HIS A 141 -10.47 -5.32 -12.53
CA HIS A 141 -9.66 -6.51 -12.81
C HIS A 141 -9.06 -6.37 -14.21
N ARG A 142 -7.73 -6.50 -14.30
CA ARG A 142 -7.05 -6.57 -15.60
C ARG A 142 -7.26 -7.96 -16.17
N GLN A 143 -7.70 -8.03 -17.43
CA GLN A 143 -7.73 -9.30 -18.15
C GLN A 143 -6.29 -9.79 -18.31
N THR A 144 -6.01 -11.03 -17.90
CA THR A 144 -4.76 -11.69 -18.31
C THR A 144 -4.78 -11.76 -19.83
N PRO A 145 -3.70 -11.38 -20.54
CA PRO A 145 -3.63 -11.65 -21.97
C PRO A 145 -3.86 -13.15 -22.17
N VAL A 146 -4.97 -13.52 -22.81
CA VAL A 146 -5.10 -14.87 -23.35
C VAL A 146 -3.97 -14.97 -24.36
N ALA A 147 -2.99 -15.85 -24.10
CA ALA A 147 -2.01 -16.21 -25.10
C ALA A 147 -2.81 -16.61 -26.35
N ALA A 148 -2.65 -15.86 -27.44
CA ALA A 148 -3.30 -16.17 -28.70
C ALA A 148 -2.94 -17.61 -29.04
N GLY A 149 -3.95 -18.49 -29.00
CA GLY A 149 -3.79 -19.90 -29.29
C GLY A 149 -3.09 -20.06 -30.64
N GLU A 150 -2.07 -20.90 -30.63
CA GLU A 150 -1.36 -21.34 -31.82
C GLU A 150 -2.39 -21.79 -32.87
N GLY A 151 -2.20 -21.27 -34.09
CA GLY A 151 -3.13 -21.51 -35.18
C GLY A 151 -3.15 -22.98 -35.56
N GLU A 152 -4.32 -23.59 -35.46
CA GLU A 152 -4.65 -24.75 -36.28
C GLU A 152 -5.27 -24.22 -37.58
N LYS A 153 -4.50 -24.26 -38.65
CA LYS A 153 -5.00 -24.08 -40.01
C LYS A 153 -4.88 -25.43 -40.73
N PRO A 154 -5.97 -25.95 -41.33
CA PRO A 154 -5.92 -27.17 -42.13
C PRO A 154 -5.08 -27.02 -43.40
#